data_AF-A0A6P1DQD3-F1
#
_entry.id   AF-A0A6P1DQD3-F1
#
_cell.length_a   1.000
_cell.length_b   1.000
_cell.length_c   1.000
_cell.angle_alpha   90.00
_cell.angle_beta   90.00
_cell.angle_gamma   90.00
#
_symmetry.space_group_name_H-M   'P 1'
#
loop_
_entity.id
_entity.type
_entity.pdbx_description
1 polymer ?
#
loop_
_entity_poly.entity_id
_entity_poly.type
_entity_poly.pdbx_seq_one_letter_code
_entity_poly.pdbx_strand_id
1 'polypeptide(L)'
;MSVRRFQRLLKIREAQESEAAVALAERRSDLSKVEQQRDQLTEYQSVYLNALVPNDARLLKQLGLMHQQLREALQQQELRVAAAQTRVDQARDVWLDRHQETLSLEKLIERRKRVDAIEENRKQQSALDMWATLRAFKKDQGLGFSGSDD
;
A
#
# COMPACT_ATOMS: atom_id res chain seq x y z
N MET A 1 15.70 13.97 -16.67
CA MET A 1 14.66 14.39 -15.71
C MET A 1 15.28 14.54 -14.32
N SER A 2 14.92 15.58 -13.56
CA SER A 2 15.53 15.85 -12.24
C SER A 2 14.87 15.04 -11.11
N VAL A 3 15.64 14.70 -10.07
CA VAL A 3 15.15 14.01 -8.85
C VAL A 3 13.95 14.73 -8.23
N ARG A 4 13.95 16.07 -8.25
CA ARG A 4 12.84 16.89 -7.75
C ARG A 4 11.52 16.62 -8.46
N ARG A 5 11.54 16.33 -9.77
CA ARG A 5 10.32 16.00 -10.53
C ARG A 5 9.80 14.61 -10.16
N PHE A 6 10.68 13.64 -9.98
CA PHE A 6 10.29 12.31 -9.51
C PHE A 6 9.74 12.33 -8.09
N GLN A 7 10.31 13.13 -7.18
CA GLN A 7 9.78 13.30 -5.83
C GLN A 7 8.37 13.90 -5.81
N ARG A 8 8.06 14.84 -6.72
CA ARG A 8 6.69 15.36 -6.85
C ARG A 8 5.74 14.29 -7.36
N LEU A 9 6.17 13.48 -8.32
CA LEU A 9 5.37 12.37 -8.83
C LEU A 9 5.15 11.31 -7.75
N LEU A 10 6.15 11.05 -6.90
CA LEU A 10 6.03 10.12 -5.78
C LEU A 10 4.92 10.55 -4.82
N LYS A 11 4.88 11.83 -4.43
CA LYS A 11 3.79 12.35 -3.59
C LYS A 11 2.39 12.12 -4.17
N ILE A 12 2.25 12.21 -5.49
CA ILE A 12 0.98 11.94 -6.17
C ILE A 12 0.64 10.44 -6.10
N ARG A 13 1.63 9.56 -6.29
CA ARG A 13 1.44 8.11 -6.21
C ARG A 13 1.13 7.65 -4.78
N GLU A 14 1.83 8.18 -3.78
CA GLU A 14 1.53 7.95 -2.36
C GLU A 14 0.09 8.37 -2.01
N ALA A 15 -0.38 9.50 -2.53
CA ALA A 15 -1.76 9.93 -2.32
C ALA A 15 -2.77 8.96 -2.96
N GLN A 16 -2.51 8.50 -4.19
CA GLN A 16 -3.35 7.50 -4.88
C GLN A 16 -3.36 6.15 -4.17
N GLU A 17 -2.22 5.71 -3.65
CA GLU A 17 -2.11 4.49 -2.86
C GLU A 17 -2.91 4.61 -1.55
N SER A 18 -2.80 5.76 -0.87
CA SER A 18 -3.58 6.05 0.34
C SER A 18 -5.09 6.03 0.07
N GLU A 19 -5.54 6.64 -1.04
CA GLU A 19 -6.94 6.59 -1.46
C GLU A 19 -7.42 5.14 -1.71
N ALA A 20 -6.61 4.33 -2.39
CA ALA A 20 -6.91 2.92 -2.60
C ALA A 20 -6.93 2.12 -1.28
N ALA A 21 -6.05 2.46 -0.32
CA ALA A 21 -6.01 1.83 0.99
C ALA A 21 -7.27 2.15 1.82
N VAL A 22 -7.75 3.40 1.77
CA VAL A 22 -9.02 3.80 2.40
C VAL A 22 -10.19 3.04 1.80
N ALA A 23 -10.28 2.98 0.47
CA ALA A 23 -11.34 2.22 -0.21
C ALA A 23 -11.31 0.72 0.18
N LEU A 24 -10.12 0.11 0.25
CA LEU A 24 -9.97 -1.27 0.72
C LEU A 24 -10.44 -1.44 2.17
N ALA A 25 -10.11 -0.50 3.06
CA ALA A 25 -10.54 -0.53 4.45
C ALA A 25 -12.08 -0.45 4.57
N GLU A 26 -12.73 0.41 3.79
CA GLU A 26 -14.19 0.49 3.71
C GLU A 26 -14.80 -0.84 3.26
N ARG A 27 -14.27 -1.45 2.18
CA ARG A 27 -14.78 -2.76 1.70
C ARG A 27 -14.62 -3.86 2.74
N ARG A 28 -13.51 -3.88 3.49
CA ARG A 28 -13.30 -4.84 4.58
C ARG A 28 -14.28 -4.61 5.73
N SER A 29 -14.58 -3.35 6.07
CA SER A 29 -15.59 -3.04 7.07
C SER A 29 -16.97 -3.52 6.64
N ASP A 30 -17.34 -3.32 5.37
CA ASP A 30 -18.61 -3.79 4.83
C ASP A 30 -18.71 -5.31 4.84
N LEU A 31 -17.65 -6.02 4.43
CA LEU A 31 -17.58 -7.49 4.53
C LEU A 31 -17.81 -7.95 5.97
N SER A 32 -17.09 -7.36 6.93
CA SER A 32 -17.20 -7.72 8.35
C SER A 32 -18.64 -7.55 8.88
N LYS A 33 -19.35 -6.48 8.47
CA LYS A 33 -20.76 -6.28 8.86
C LYS A 33 -21.67 -7.36 8.28
N VAL A 34 -21.45 -7.75 7.02
CA VAL A 34 -22.26 -8.78 6.34
C VAL A 34 -21.97 -10.16 6.93
N GLU A 35 -20.73 -10.47 7.30
CA GLU A 35 -20.35 -11.68 8.03
C GLU A 35 -20.98 -11.73 9.42
N GLN A 36 -20.97 -10.61 10.16
CA GLN A 36 -21.62 -10.53 11.46
C GLN A 36 -23.13 -10.81 11.38
N GLN A 37 -23.80 -10.31 10.33
CA GLN A 37 -25.22 -10.61 10.08
C GLN A 37 -25.45 -12.10 9.77
N ARG A 38 -24.55 -12.75 9.03
CA ARG A 38 -24.60 -14.20 8.80
C ARG A 38 -24.47 -14.95 10.13
N ASP A 39 -23.55 -14.53 10.98
CA ASP A 39 -23.33 -15.16 12.30
C ASP A 39 -24.56 -15.06 13.18
N GLN A 40 -25.19 -13.89 13.23
CA GLN A 40 -26.43 -13.71 13.97
C GLN A 40 -27.55 -14.61 13.46
N LEU A 41 -27.71 -14.75 12.13
CA LEU A 41 -28.71 -15.66 11.55
C LEU A 41 -28.41 -17.13 11.86
N THR A 42 -27.13 -17.51 11.85
CA THR A 42 -26.68 -18.88 12.13
C THR A 42 -26.85 -19.22 13.60
N GLU A 43 -26.48 -18.31 14.50
CA GLU A 43 -26.73 -18.42 15.93
C GLU A 43 -28.22 -18.53 16.21
N TYR A 44 -29.03 -17.65 15.63
CA TYR A 44 -30.48 -17.69 15.78
C TYR A 44 -31.08 -19.02 15.29
N GLN A 45 -30.59 -19.57 14.16
CA GLN A 45 -30.97 -20.91 13.69
C GLN A 45 -30.68 -22.00 14.73
N SER A 46 -29.47 -21.97 15.30
CA SER A 46 -29.02 -22.97 16.27
C SER A 46 -29.86 -22.94 17.54
N VAL A 47 -30.21 -21.75 18.03
CA VAL A 47 -31.09 -21.57 19.19
C VAL A 47 -32.47 -22.15 18.89
N TYR A 48 -33.00 -21.89 17.69
CA TYR A 48 -34.32 -22.37 17.29
C TYR A 48 -34.36 -23.89 17.07
N LEU A 49 -33.32 -24.50 16.51
CA LEU A 49 -33.22 -25.95 16.33
C LEU A 49 -33.15 -26.70 17.67
N ASN A 50 -32.61 -26.06 18.69
CA ASN A 50 -32.50 -26.62 20.05
C ASN A 50 -33.71 -26.29 20.94
N ALA A 51 -34.70 -25.55 20.45
CA ALA A 51 -35.91 -25.25 21.19
C ALA A 51 -36.81 -26.49 21.32
N LEU A 52 -37.55 -26.59 22.45
CA LEU A 52 -38.50 -27.68 22.66
C LEU A 52 -39.54 -27.73 21.55
N VAL A 53 -39.71 -28.92 20.95
CA VAL A 53 -40.71 -29.17 19.92
C VAL A 53 -42.11 -29.02 20.51
N PRO A 54 -42.96 -28.11 20.01
CA PRO A 54 -44.32 -27.94 20.51
C PRO A 54 -45.19 -29.17 20.19
N ASN A 55 -46.09 -29.52 21.10
CA ASN A 55 -47.06 -30.61 20.89
C ASN A 55 -48.28 -30.20 20.04
N ASP A 56 -48.41 -28.92 19.66
CA ASP A 56 -49.51 -28.41 18.83
C ASP A 56 -49.13 -28.47 17.34
N ALA A 57 -49.95 -29.15 16.54
CA ALA A 57 -49.80 -29.26 15.09
C ALA A 57 -49.76 -27.89 14.37
N ARG A 58 -50.46 -26.87 14.88
CA ARG A 58 -50.39 -25.51 14.32
C ARG A 58 -49.02 -24.87 14.54
N LEU A 59 -48.46 -25.03 15.74
CA LEU A 59 -47.13 -24.53 16.10
C LEU A 59 -46.03 -25.27 15.31
N LEU A 60 -46.18 -26.58 15.10
CA LEU A 60 -45.27 -27.36 14.24
C LEU A 60 -45.23 -26.84 12.79
N LYS A 61 -46.38 -26.51 12.22
CA LYS A 61 -46.45 -25.94 10.87
C LYS A 61 -45.78 -24.56 10.79
N GLN A 62 -45.99 -23.71 11.80
CA GLN A 62 -45.34 -22.40 11.89
C GLN A 62 -43.81 -22.53 12.01
N LEU A 63 -43.33 -23.46 12.82
CA LEU A 63 -41.91 -23.80 12.93
C LEU A 63 -41.31 -24.22 11.58
N GLY A 64 -41.99 -25.10 10.84
CA GLY A 64 -41.54 -25.54 9.52
C GLY A 64 -41.40 -24.38 8.52
N LEU A 65 -42.38 -23.47 8.49
CA LEU A 65 -42.33 -22.25 7.68
C LEU A 65 -41.17 -21.33 8.08
N MET A 66 -40.98 -21.10 9.38
CA MET A 66 -39.85 -20.31 9.88
C MET A 66 -38.49 -20.91 9.51
N HIS A 67 -38.34 -22.23 9.63
CA HIS A 67 -37.11 -22.91 9.24
C HIS A 67 -36.79 -22.73 7.76
N GLN A 68 -37.81 -22.80 6.90
CA GLN A 68 -37.64 -22.57 5.47
C GLN A 68 -37.23 -21.12 5.19
N GLN A 69 -37.94 -20.15 5.77
CA GLN A 69 -37.61 -18.73 5.63
C GLN A 69 -36.19 -18.41 6.09
N LEU A 70 -35.77 -19.00 7.21
CA LEU A 70 -34.45 -18.77 7.76
C LEU A 70 -33.36 -19.42 6.90
N ARG A 71 -33.62 -20.60 6.33
CA ARG A 71 -32.71 -21.24 5.37
C ARG A 71 -32.54 -20.39 4.11
N GLU A 72 -33.64 -19.88 3.57
CA GLU A 72 -33.61 -18.98 2.41
C GLU A 72 -32.86 -17.67 2.73
N ALA A 73 -33.09 -17.09 3.91
CA ALA A 73 -32.37 -15.90 4.38
C ALA A 73 -30.87 -16.15 4.53
N LEU A 74 -30.45 -17.29 5.08
CA LEU A 74 -29.05 -17.68 5.18
C LEU A 74 -28.41 -17.84 3.81
N GLN A 75 -29.06 -18.52 2.87
CA GLN A 75 -28.56 -18.65 1.49
C GLN A 75 -28.37 -17.29 0.81
N GLN A 76 -29.34 -16.38 0.96
CA GLN A 76 -29.19 -15.02 0.44
C GLN A 76 -28.05 -14.26 1.12
N GLN A 77 -27.85 -14.47 2.43
CA GLN A 77 -26.77 -13.83 3.17
C GLN A 77 -25.40 -14.39 2.74
N GLU A 78 -25.27 -15.68 2.49
CA GLU A 78 -24.03 -16.28 1.94
C GLU A 78 -23.68 -15.68 0.58
N LEU A 79 -24.66 -15.48 -0.30
CA LEU A 79 -24.45 -14.79 -1.59
C LEU A 79 -23.98 -13.34 -1.38
N ARG A 80 -24.51 -12.64 -0.37
CA ARG A 80 -24.05 -11.28 -0.02
C ARG A 80 -22.62 -11.28 0.52
N VAL A 81 -22.24 -12.24 1.36
CA VAL A 81 -20.86 -12.42 1.84
C VAL A 81 -19.93 -12.66 0.66
N ALA A 82 -20.27 -13.58 -0.24
CA ALA A 82 -19.46 -13.87 -1.43
C ALA A 82 -19.29 -12.64 -2.34
N ALA A 83 -20.36 -11.87 -2.54
CA ALA A 83 -20.30 -10.62 -3.31
C ALA A 83 -19.45 -9.54 -2.60
N ALA A 84 -19.55 -9.42 -1.28
CA ALA A 84 -18.73 -8.49 -0.50
C ALA A 84 -17.24 -8.90 -0.53
N GLN A 85 -16.93 -10.19 -0.42
CA GLN A 85 -15.59 -10.74 -0.53
C GLN A 85 -14.97 -10.42 -1.90
N THR A 86 -15.73 -10.63 -2.97
CA THR A 86 -15.29 -10.29 -4.34
C THR A 86 -14.93 -8.80 -4.46
N ARG A 87 -15.69 -7.90 -3.82
CA ARG A 87 -15.38 -6.46 -3.81
C ARG A 87 -14.12 -6.13 -3.00
N VAL A 88 -13.86 -6.85 -1.90
CA VAL A 88 -12.62 -6.72 -1.12
C VAL A 88 -11.43 -7.15 -1.98
N ASP A 89 -11.54 -8.27 -2.68
CA ASP A 89 -10.47 -8.78 -3.54
C ASP A 89 -10.17 -7.80 -4.69
N GLN A 90 -11.20 -7.27 -5.35
CA GLN A 90 -11.03 -6.22 -6.36
C GLN A 90 -10.36 -4.96 -5.80
N ALA A 91 -10.77 -4.48 -4.62
CA ALA A 91 -10.15 -3.31 -4.00
C ALA A 91 -8.69 -3.60 -3.58
N ARG A 92 -8.40 -4.84 -3.18
CA ARG A 92 -7.06 -5.28 -2.83
C ARG A 92 -6.14 -5.28 -4.04
N ASP A 93 -6.60 -5.79 -5.17
CA ASP A 93 -5.82 -5.81 -6.41
C ASP A 93 -5.46 -4.38 -6.85
N VAL A 94 -6.45 -3.46 -6.81
CA VAL A 94 -6.20 -2.04 -7.09
C VAL A 94 -5.16 -1.45 -6.14
N TRP A 95 -5.26 -1.71 -4.84
CA TRP A 95 -4.28 -1.22 -3.87
C TRP A 95 -2.87 -1.79 -4.13
N LEU A 96 -2.76 -3.09 -4.43
CA LEU A 96 -1.49 -3.74 -4.74
C LEU A 96 -0.82 -3.13 -5.97
N ASP A 97 -1.59 -2.85 -7.03
CA ASP A 97 -1.08 -2.19 -8.23
C ASP A 97 -0.51 -0.81 -7.89
N ARG A 98 -1.26 0.01 -7.13
CA ARG A 98 -0.78 1.36 -6.72
C ARG A 98 0.44 1.30 -5.83
N HIS A 99 0.46 0.36 -4.88
CA HIS A 99 1.61 0.14 -4.01
C HIS A 99 2.86 -0.25 -4.82
N GLN A 100 2.71 -1.15 -5.80
CA GLN A 100 3.81 -1.54 -6.67
C GLN A 100 4.33 -0.37 -7.52
N GLU A 101 3.43 0.47 -8.04
CA GLU A 101 3.81 1.70 -8.76
C GLU A 101 4.61 2.65 -7.86
N THR A 102 4.17 2.89 -6.61
CA THR A 102 4.89 3.71 -5.63
C THR A 102 6.30 3.16 -5.38
N LEU A 103 6.41 1.88 -5.02
CA LEU A 103 7.69 1.22 -4.76
C LEU A 103 8.63 1.26 -5.96
N SER A 104 8.09 1.11 -7.18
CA SER A 104 8.90 1.18 -8.40
C SER A 104 9.52 2.57 -8.59
N LEU A 105 8.77 3.62 -8.27
CA LEU A 105 9.20 5.01 -8.39
C LEU A 105 10.21 5.39 -7.29
N GLU A 106 10.01 4.92 -6.07
CA GLU A 106 10.98 5.09 -4.98
C GLU A 106 12.35 4.50 -5.35
N LYS A 107 12.36 3.26 -5.86
CA LYS A 107 13.59 2.60 -6.33
C LYS A 107 14.27 3.39 -7.43
N LEU A 108 13.50 3.96 -8.36
CA LEU A 108 14.03 4.81 -9.43
C LEU A 108 14.66 6.10 -8.87
N ILE A 109 13.99 6.76 -7.93
CA ILE A 109 14.50 7.95 -7.25
C ILE A 109 15.81 7.63 -6.53
N GLU A 110 15.86 6.52 -5.80
CA GLU A 110 17.04 6.10 -5.06
C GLU A 110 18.22 5.85 -5.99
N ARG A 111 18.02 5.09 -7.08
CA ARG A 111 19.06 4.87 -8.10
C ARG A 111 19.55 6.19 -8.68
N ARG A 112 18.65 7.12 -8.97
CA ARG A 112 19.04 8.42 -9.52
C ARG A 112 19.86 9.24 -8.53
N LYS A 113 19.47 9.28 -7.25
CA LYS A 113 20.24 9.95 -6.19
C LYS A 113 21.65 9.37 -6.07
N ARG A 114 21.81 8.05 -6.16
CA ARG A 114 23.13 7.40 -6.12
C ARG A 114 23.99 7.82 -7.31
N VAL A 115 23.44 7.87 -8.52
CA VAL A 115 24.16 8.34 -9.71
C VAL A 115 24.58 9.80 -9.57
N ASP A 116 23.65 10.68 -9.18
CA ASP A 116 23.94 12.10 -8.99
C ASP A 116 25.03 12.32 -7.92
N ALA A 117 25.03 11.52 -6.84
CA ALA A 117 26.06 11.57 -5.80
C ALA A 117 27.45 11.12 -6.29
N ILE A 118 27.53 10.11 -7.14
CA ILE A 118 28.80 9.65 -7.75
C ILE A 118 29.36 10.72 -8.69
N GLU A 119 28.50 11.32 -9.53
CA GLU A 119 28.91 12.40 -10.43
C GLU A 119 29.43 13.62 -9.66
N GLU A 120 28.74 13.99 -8.58
CA GLU A 120 29.15 15.11 -7.74
C GLU A 120 30.50 14.83 -7.04
N ASN A 121 30.69 13.63 -6.51
CA ASN A 121 31.96 13.23 -5.90
C ASN A 121 33.12 13.32 -6.91
N ARG A 122 32.92 12.80 -8.15
CA ARG A 122 33.92 12.91 -9.22
C ARG A 122 34.27 14.36 -9.57
N LYS A 123 33.28 15.25 -9.63
CA LYS A 123 33.50 16.69 -9.88
C LYS A 123 34.30 17.33 -8.74
N GLN A 124 33.97 17.01 -7.50
CA GLN A 124 34.67 17.53 -6.33
C GLN A 124 36.13 17.05 -6.27
N GLN A 125 36.38 15.76 -6.53
CA GLN A 125 37.72 15.21 -6.64
C GLN A 125 38.53 15.91 -7.74
N SER A 126 37.97 16.04 -8.95
CA SER A 126 38.65 16.74 -10.05
C SER A 126 38.97 18.21 -9.71
N ALA A 127 38.05 18.91 -9.02
CA ALA A 127 38.28 20.29 -8.60
C ALA A 127 39.40 20.39 -7.55
N LEU A 128 39.46 19.46 -6.59
CA LEU A 128 40.53 19.38 -5.59
C LEU A 128 41.89 19.09 -6.24
N ASP A 129 41.93 18.16 -7.20
CA ASP A 129 43.15 17.81 -7.92
C ASP A 129 43.68 18.99 -8.76
N MET A 130 42.78 19.69 -9.48
CA MET A 130 43.14 20.91 -10.21
C MET A 130 43.64 22.02 -9.28
N TRP A 131 43.02 22.19 -8.12
CA TRP A 131 43.48 23.16 -7.13
C TRP A 131 44.85 22.79 -6.55
N ALA A 132 45.07 21.51 -6.24
CA ALA A 132 46.33 21.00 -5.72
C ALA A 132 47.48 21.19 -6.74
N THR A 133 47.23 20.89 -8.02
CA THR A 133 48.22 21.09 -9.10
C THR A 133 48.55 22.57 -9.31
N LEU A 134 47.54 23.46 -9.35
CA LEU A 134 47.75 24.90 -9.43
C LEU A 134 48.56 25.44 -8.24
N ARG A 135 48.29 24.95 -7.03
CA ARG A 135 49.02 25.35 -5.82
C ARG A 135 50.46 24.85 -5.83
N ALA A 136 50.70 23.61 -6.26
CA ALA A 136 52.04 23.05 -6.40
C ALA A 136 52.87 23.85 -7.42
N PHE A 137 52.29 24.15 -8.58
CA PHE A 137 52.95 24.94 -9.63
C PHE A 137 53.32 26.36 -9.15
N LYS A 138 52.45 27.03 -8.40
CA LYS A 138 52.76 28.33 -7.79
C LYS A 138 53.87 28.26 -6.74
N LYS A 139 53.94 27.17 -5.96
CA LYS A 139 55.02 26.97 -4.99
C LYS A 139 56.37 26.75 -5.68
N ASP A 140 56.37 26.03 -6.79
CA ASP A 140 57.58 25.75 -7.58
C ASP A 140 58.11 27.03 -8.26
N GLN A 141 57.23 27.87 -8.80
CA GLN A 141 57.60 29.20 -9.33
C GLN A 141 58.13 30.16 -8.25
N GLY A 142 57.68 30.03 -7.00
CA GLY A 142 58.19 30.82 -5.88
C GLY A 142 59.57 30.39 -5.35
N LEU A 143 60.05 29.20 -5.73
CA LEU A 143 61.37 28.67 -5.39
C LEU A 143 62.41 28.88 -6.51
N GLY A 144 61.99 29.36 -7.68
CA GLY A 144 62.85 29.63 -8.84
C GLY A 144 63.37 31.07 -8.97
N PHE A 145 63.05 31.98 -8.05
CA PHE A 145 63.48 33.39 -8.08
C PHE A 145 64.13 33.83 -6.75
N SER A 146 65.15 33.09 -6.30
CA SER A 146 66.08 33.58 -5.27
C SER A 146 67.52 33.13 -5.55
N GLY A 147 67.99 33.37 -6.78
CA GLY A 147 69.35 33.01 -7.14
C GLY A 147 69.84 33.75 -8.38
N SER A 148 70.09 35.05 -8.24
CA SER A 148 71.21 35.78 -8.86
C SER A 148 70.93 37.29 -8.79
N ASP A 149 71.47 37.96 -7.77
CA ASP A 149 71.91 39.35 -7.86
C ASP A 149 73.13 39.42 -6.91
N ASP A 150 74.30 39.15 -7.50
CA ASP A 150 75.61 39.61 -7.00
C ASP A 150 75.79 41.08 -7.43
#